data_AF-A0A4R4BQ58-F1
#
_entry.id   AF-A0A4R4BQ58-F1
#
_cell.length_a   1.000
_cell.length_b   1.000
_cell.length_c   1.000
_cell.angle_alpha   90.00
_cell.angle_beta   90.00
_cell.angle_gamma   90.00
#
_symmetry.space_group_name_H-M   'P 1'
#
loop_
_entity.id
_entity.type
_entity.pdbx_description
1 polymer ?
#
loop_
_entity_poly.entity_id
_entity_poly.type
_entity_poly.pdbx_seq_one_letter_code
_entity_poly.pdbx_strand_id
1 'polypeptide(L)'
;MRIRKTKGHHTIKEVFFLFCVPFLIDAQGLSPAQGGKGQIRGQATLSWESHQIHVRAALALTPNGIQLPTGRTEAMERLTMEFPAQIRPFFLNLQVSSTTTIADLLKENTILPDVLDTYISSASPLSTYIDFPKDELVATYTFPLHHLLATLIQHTRPRSLPRPLTTVASRPYTGIIIIAKDPLPIHGKKETSYLIPCLFPRIWDSAMNLVYERTMVDPTIARQNGIVHYTNERAILLPTPSGLQNSLIPLVGEYPLRILAEGVFGVTPTDPIINREDALRILSNEENRELLRQGRMIMVIADQQIEQTFSW
;
A
#
# COMPACT_ATOMS: atom_id res chain seq x y z
N MET A 1 -72.53 -21.59 -25.40
CA MET A 1 -71.69 -21.78 -24.18
C MET A 1 -70.81 -20.54 -24.01
N ARG A 2 -71.43 -19.41 -23.67
CA ARG A 2 -71.43 -18.72 -22.36
C ARG A 2 -70.04 -18.31 -21.82
N ILE A 3 -69.75 -17.04 -22.09
CA ILE A 3 -68.83 -16.12 -21.42
C ILE A 3 -68.89 -16.27 -19.89
N ARG A 4 -67.73 -16.24 -19.21
CA ARG A 4 -67.62 -15.68 -17.86
C ARG A 4 -66.25 -15.02 -17.66
N LYS A 5 -66.27 -13.68 -17.58
CA LYS A 5 -65.30 -12.86 -16.86
C LYS A 5 -65.46 -13.11 -15.36
N THR A 6 -64.35 -13.23 -14.64
CA THR A 6 -64.28 -12.97 -13.20
C THR A 6 -63.09 -12.08 -12.92
N LYS A 7 -63.38 -10.89 -12.39
CA LYS A 7 -62.44 -9.95 -11.78
C LYS A 7 -61.94 -10.54 -10.46
N GLY A 8 -60.68 -10.30 -10.13
CA GLY A 8 -60.12 -10.47 -8.80
C GLY A 8 -58.98 -9.46 -8.63
N HIS A 9 -59.29 -8.34 -7.99
CA HIS A 9 -58.32 -7.37 -7.51
C HIS A 9 -57.48 -8.02 -6.40
N HIS A 10 -56.15 -8.03 -6.55
CA HIS A 10 -55.27 -7.88 -5.41
C HIS A 10 -54.10 -6.99 -5.78
N THR A 11 -54.19 -5.78 -5.23
CA THR A 11 -53.15 -4.78 -5.08
C THR A 11 -52.01 -5.39 -4.28
N ILE A 12 -50.84 -5.58 -4.90
CA ILE A 12 -49.58 -5.71 -4.16
C ILE A 12 -48.83 -4.41 -4.39
N LYS A 13 -48.93 -3.56 -3.37
CA LYS A 13 -47.95 -2.53 -3.07
C LYS A 13 -46.61 -3.22 -2.79
N GLU A 14 -45.55 -2.43 -2.89
CA GLU A 14 -44.18 -2.68 -2.39
C GLU A 14 -43.17 -3.07 -3.48
N VAL A 15 -41.96 -2.53 -3.51
CA VAL A 15 -41.34 -1.40 -2.81
C VAL A 15 -40.26 -0.93 -3.78
N PHE A 16 -40.30 0.35 -4.14
CA PHE A 16 -39.24 1.01 -4.91
C PHE A 16 -38.09 1.26 -3.93
N PHE A 17 -37.12 0.34 -3.82
CA PHE A 17 -35.85 0.64 -3.15
C PHE A 17 -34.90 1.29 -4.16
N LEU A 18 -35.14 2.58 -4.37
CA LEU A 18 -34.11 3.52 -4.76
C LEU A 18 -33.09 3.55 -3.61
N PHE A 19 -31.99 2.80 -3.71
CA PHE A 19 -30.79 3.17 -2.96
C PHE A 19 -29.99 4.15 -3.82
N CYS A 20 -30.41 5.41 -3.74
CA CYS A 20 -29.52 6.54 -3.98
C CYS A 20 -28.36 6.44 -2.99
N VAL A 21 -27.20 5.99 -3.44
CA VAL A 21 -25.94 6.33 -2.77
C VAL A 21 -25.41 7.55 -3.51
N PRO A 22 -25.49 8.77 -2.95
CA PRO A 22 -24.79 9.90 -3.52
C PRO A 22 -23.32 9.76 -3.12
N PHE A 23 -22.49 9.16 -3.98
CA PHE A 23 -21.07 9.51 -3.97
C PHE A 23 -20.94 10.81 -4.76
N LEU A 24 -21.10 11.92 -4.04
CA LEU A 24 -20.62 13.22 -4.48
C LEU A 24 -19.12 13.12 -4.69
N ILE A 25 -18.71 13.20 -5.96
CA ILE A 25 -17.37 13.61 -6.34
C ILE A 25 -17.31 15.10 -6.04
N ASP A 26 -16.86 15.46 -4.84
CA ASP A 26 -16.42 16.82 -4.52
C ASP A 26 -14.89 16.85 -4.55
N ALA A 27 -14.36 17.22 -5.71
CA ALA A 27 -13.04 17.79 -5.84
C ALA A 27 -13.11 19.28 -5.45
N GLN A 28 -13.28 19.58 -4.16
CA GLN A 28 -13.02 20.88 -3.53
C GLN A 28 -13.40 20.83 -2.04
N GLY A 29 -12.50 21.32 -1.18
CA GLY A 29 -12.84 21.65 0.21
C GLY A 29 -12.11 20.80 1.26
N LEU A 30 -10.98 21.32 1.73
CA LEU A 30 -10.54 21.10 3.11
C LEU A 30 -11.68 21.58 4.02
N SER A 31 -12.54 20.68 4.51
CA SER A 31 -13.37 20.95 5.67
C SER A 31 -12.53 20.71 6.93
N PRO A 32 -12.49 21.67 7.87
CA PRO A 32 -11.63 21.57 9.03
C PRO A 32 -12.23 20.58 10.02
N ALA A 33 -11.51 19.49 10.29
CA ALA A 33 -11.64 18.82 11.58
C ALA A 33 -11.36 19.86 12.67
N GLN A 34 -12.18 19.86 13.72
CA GLN A 34 -11.99 20.66 14.93
C GLN A 34 -10.75 20.16 15.69
N GLY A 35 -9.56 20.51 15.19
CA GLY A 35 -8.32 20.54 15.94
C GLY A 35 -8.23 21.86 16.70
N GLY A 36 -7.75 21.81 17.95
CA GLY A 36 -7.67 22.97 18.83
C GLY A 36 -6.94 24.16 18.19
N LYS A 37 -7.32 25.39 18.61
CA LYS A 37 -6.61 26.62 18.21
C LYS A 37 -5.11 26.43 18.46
N GLY A 38 -4.32 26.43 17.38
CA GLY A 38 -2.85 26.31 17.41
C GLY A 38 -2.26 24.99 16.92
N GLN A 39 -3.08 24.04 16.46
CA GLN A 39 -2.59 22.73 16.01
C GLN A 39 -2.07 22.75 14.57
N ILE A 40 -0.89 22.15 14.33
CA ILE A 40 -0.39 21.85 12.99
C ILE A 40 -1.36 20.89 12.32
N ARG A 41 -1.81 21.27 11.13
CA ARG A 41 -2.58 20.39 10.25
C ARG A 41 -1.67 19.76 9.23
N GLY A 42 -2.02 18.57 8.76
CA GLY A 42 -1.27 18.00 7.67
C GLY A 42 -1.96 16.88 6.94
N GLN A 43 -1.31 16.51 5.84
CA GLN A 43 -1.71 15.42 4.99
C GLN A 43 -0.46 14.66 4.59
N ALA A 44 -0.49 13.34 4.75
CA ALA A 44 0.54 12.41 4.31
C ALA A 44 -0.07 11.50 3.24
N THR A 45 0.61 11.36 2.11
CA THR A 45 0.24 10.46 1.03
C THR A 45 1.38 9.49 0.80
N LEU A 46 1.14 8.21 1.05
CA LEU A 46 2.05 7.13 0.68
C LEU A 46 1.71 6.65 -0.72
N SER A 47 2.68 6.72 -1.62
CA SER A 47 2.63 6.10 -2.95
C SER A 47 3.40 4.78 -2.91
N TRP A 48 2.66 3.67 -3.02
CA TRP A 48 3.24 2.32 -3.06
C TRP A 48 3.99 2.04 -4.35
N GLU A 49 3.65 2.73 -5.43
CA GLU A 49 4.36 2.60 -6.71
C GLU A 49 5.73 3.30 -6.67
N SER A 50 5.80 4.52 -6.14
CA SER A 50 7.07 5.26 -6.08
C SER A 50 7.91 4.97 -4.82
N HIS A 51 7.36 4.24 -3.85
CA HIS A 51 7.95 4.05 -2.51
C HIS A 51 8.30 5.38 -1.82
N GLN A 52 7.45 6.40 -2.00
CA GLN A 52 7.60 7.71 -1.39
C GLN A 52 6.39 8.05 -0.51
N ILE A 53 6.67 8.74 0.58
CA ILE A 53 5.65 9.35 1.43
C ILE A 53 5.81 10.86 1.27
N HIS A 54 4.79 11.50 0.73
CA HIS A 54 4.73 12.95 0.59
C HIS A 54 3.91 13.53 1.72
N VAL A 55 4.47 14.50 2.42
CA VAL A 55 3.80 15.12 3.56
C VAL A 55 3.69 16.62 3.35
N ARG A 56 2.50 17.16 3.54
CA ARG A 56 2.24 18.59 3.65
C ARG A 56 1.83 18.90 5.08
N ALA A 57 2.62 19.70 5.79
CA ALA A 57 2.29 20.20 7.11
C ALA A 57 2.04 21.72 7.03
N ALA A 58 1.06 22.22 7.77
CA ALA A 58 0.65 23.61 7.78
C ALA A 58 0.42 24.12 9.21
N LEU A 59 0.99 25.28 9.52
CA LEU A 59 0.82 25.99 10.79
C LEU A 59 0.08 27.31 10.52
N ALA A 60 -1.09 27.49 11.13
CA ALA A 60 -1.83 28.74 11.06
C ALA A 60 -1.05 29.86 11.77
N LEU A 61 -0.99 31.06 11.19
CA LEU A 61 -0.14 32.15 11.66
C LEU A 61 -0.84 33.02 12.71
N THR A 62 -1.89 33.76 12.31
CA THR A 62 -2.61 34.68 13.21
C THR A 62 -3.18 33.98 14.45
N PRO A 63 -3.79 32.76 14.34
CA PRO A 63 -4.27 32.04 15.52
C PRO A 63 -3.17 31.64 16.52
N ASN A 64 -1.92 31.57 16.06
CA ASN A 64 -0.76 31.28 16.89
C ASN A 64 -0.01 32.55 17.34
N GLY A 65 -0.58 33.74 17.11
CA GLY A 65 0.04 35.02 17.48
C GLY A 65 1.23 35.42 16.61
N ILE A 66 1.44 34.72 15.48
CA ILE A 66 2.59 34.94 14.62
C ILE A 66 2.28 36.03 13.61
N GLN A 67 3.06 37.10 13.62
CA GLN A 67 2.94 38.21 12.68
C GLN A 67 4.07 38.17 11.65
N LEU A 68 3.73 38.25 10.36
CA LEU A 68 4.70 38.32 9.28
C LEU A 68 5.19 39.76 9.07
N PRO A 69 6.44 39.97 8.61
CA PRO A 69 7.45 38.96 8.24
C PRO A 69 8.29 38.45 9.43
N THR A 70 8.26 39.13 10.57
CA THR A 70 9.15 38.90 11.72
C THR A 70 8.99 37.52 12.36
N GLY A 71 7.77 37.02 12.45
CA GLY A 71 7.43 35.71 13.01
C GLY A 71 7.67 34.53 12.07
N ARG A 72 8.23 34.72 10.86
CA ARG A 72 8.46 33.61 9.92
C ARG A 72 9.42 32.56 10.50
N THR A 73 10.51 33.00 11.12
CA THR A 73 11.51 32.09 11.70
C THR A 73 10.91 31.32 12.88
N GLU A 74 10.18 32.00 13.76
CA GLU A 74 9.45 31.40 14.87
C GLU A 74 8.44 30.35 14.40
N ALA A 75 7.65 30.66 13.36
CA ALA A 75 6.72 29.72 12.74
C ALA A 75 7.43 28.47 12.22
N MET A 76 8.60 28.64 11.59
CA MET A 76 9.37 27.54 11.04
C MET A 76 9.95 26.63 12.12
N GLU A 77 10.56 27.22 13.15
CA GLU A 77 11.11 26.48 14.28
C GLU A 77 10.01 25.69 14.98
N ARG A 78 8.86 26.35 15.23
CA ARG A 78 7.71 25.70 15.84
C ARG A 78 7.16 24.56 15.00
N LEU A 79 6.97 24.77 13.70
CA LEU A 79 6.52 23.74 12.79
C LEU A 79 7.50 22.55 12.77
N THR A 80 8.80 22.81 12.77
CA THR A 80 9.84 21.77 12.79
C THR A 80 9.86 20.98 14.10
N MET A 81 9.68 21.65 15.24
CA MET A 81 9.67 21.00 16.56
C MET A 81 8.44 20.13 16.79
N GLU A 82 7.26 20.60 16.38
CA GLU A 82 6.00 19.90 16.64
C GLU A 82 5.67 18.84 15.57
N PHE A 83 6.16 19.00 14.34
CA PHE A 83 5.86 18.10 13.21
C PHE A 83 6.10 16.61 13.49
N PRO A 84 7.24 16.17 14.07
CA PRO A 84 7.50 14.74 14.31
C PRO A 84 6.43 14.06 15.14
N ALA A 85 5.92 14.73 16.18
CA ALA A 85 4.87 14.18 17.04
C ALA A 85 3.54 14.02 16.30
N GLN A 86 3.24 14.93 15.36
CA GLN A 86 1.99 14.93 14.60
C GLN A 86 1.96 13.85 13.50
N ILE A 87 3.08 13.61 12.82
CA ILE A 87 3.16 12.60 11.76
C ILE A 87 3.36 11.18 12.32
N ARG A 88 3.85 11.03 13.55
CA ARG A 88 4.16 9.72 14.16
C ARG A 88 3.02 8.69 14.06
N PRO A 89 1.73 9.01 14.33
CA PRO A 89 0.62 8.07 14.20
C PRO A 89 0.47 7.47 12.80
N PHE A 90 0.78 8.24 11.74
CA PHE A 90 0.74 7.74 10.37
C PHE A 90 1.75 6.59 10.19
N PHE A 91 3.00 6.78 10.60
CA PHE A 91 4.02 5.75 10.49
C PHE A 91 3.72 4.52 11.36
N LEU A 92 3.19 4.72 12.57
CA LEU A 92 2.79 3.64 13.46
C LEU A 92 1.74 2.71 12.83
N ASN A 93 0.84 3.27 12.03
CA ASN A 93 -0.24 2.54 11.36
C ASN A 93 0.17 1.90 10.03
N LEU A 94 1.42 2.07 9.58
CA LEU A 94 1.89 1.41 8.35
C LEU A 94 1.84 -0.11 8.51
N GLN A 95 1.21 -0.77 7.54
CA GLN A 95 1.05 -2.21 7.53
C GLN A 95 2.37 -2.88 7.13
N VAL A 96 2.93 -3.69 8.04
CA VAL A 96 4.18 -4.42 7.79
C VAL A 96 3.89 -5.76 7.12
N SER A 97 2.88 -6.48 7.60
CA SER A 97 2.44 -7.78 7.09
C SER A 97 0.93 -7.95 7.28
N SER A 98 0.35 -9.09 6.93
CA SER A 98 -1.08 -9.40 7.15
C SER A 98 -1.57 -9.36 8.60
N THR A 99 -0.66 -9.27 9.58
CA THR A 99 -0.99 -9.34 11.02
C THR A 99 -0.35 -8.25 11.86
N THR A 100 0.63 -7.52 11.32
CA THR A 100 1.45 -6.59 12.12
C THR A 100 1.58 -5.22 11.47
N THR A 101 1.50 -4.19 12.30
CA THR A 101 1.84 -2.81 11.97
C THR A 101 3.19 -2.42 12.59
N ILE A 102 3.70 -1.24 12.27
CA ILE A 102 4.91 -0.70 12.93
C ILE A 102 4.67 -0.51 14.43
N ALA A 103 3.47 -0.09 14.83
CA ALA A 103 3.10 0.03 16.23
C ALA A 103 3.24 -1.31 16.98
N ASP A 104 2.86 -2.40 16.34
CA ASP A 104 2.94 -3.74 16.94
C ASP A 104 4.40 -4.19 17.09
N LEU A 105 5.23 -3.97 16.06
CA LEU A 105 6.66 -4.28 16.14
C LEU A 105 7.38 -3.53 17.27
N LEU A 106 6.98 -2.28 17.55
CA LEU A 106 7.50 -1.49 18.67
C LEU A 106 7.05 -2.04 20.02
N LYS A 107 5.76 -2.39 20.15
CA LYS A 107 5.22 -3.01 21.39
C LYS A 107 5.90 -4.33 21.70
N GLU A 108 6.22 -5.10 20.67
CA GLU A 108 6.90 -6.40 20.78
C GLU A 108 8.43 -6.29 20.95
N ASN A 109 8.99 -5.08 20.96
CA ASN A 109 10.45 -4.82 20.98
C ASN A 109 11.21 -5.49 19.82
N THR A 110 10.55 -5.75 18.69
CA THR A 110 11.20 -6.27 17.47
C THR A 110 12.03 -5.19 16.79
N ILE A 111 11.62 -3.92 16.94
CA ILE A 111 12.37 -2.74 16.51
C ILE A 111 12.50 -1.77 17.67
N LEU A 112 13.62 -1.04 17.73
CA LEU A 112 13.85 -0.04 18.76
C LEU A 112 13.05 1.24 18.46
N PRO A 113 12.43 1.89 19.47
CA PRO A 113 11.72 3.16 19.28
C PRO A 113 12.52 4.24 18.56
N ASP A 114 13.81 4.33 18.91
CA ASP A 114 14.75 5.31 18.36
C ASP A 114 14.92 5.23 16.84
N VAL A 115 14.66 4.05 16.24
CA VAL A 115 14.71 3.87 14.78
C VAL A 115 13.64 4.69 14.08
N LEU A 116 12.41 4.66 14.60
CA LEU A 116 11.30 5.40 14.01
C LEU A 116 11.49 6.91 14.24
N ASP A 117 11.90 7.29 15.45
CA ASP A 117 12.10 8.70 15.79
C ASP A 117 13.25 9.29 14.97
N THR A 118 14.37 8.58 14.80
CA THR A 118 15.48 8.98 13.90
C THR A 118 15.01 9.13 12.45
N TYR A 119 14.20 8.19 11.96
CA TYR A 119 13.66 8.27 10.59
C TYR A 119 12.77 9.50 10.38
N ILE A 120 11.86 9.78 11.33
CA ILE A 120 10.97 10.94 11.27
C ILE A 120 11.77 12.25 11.39
N SER A 121 12.69 12.31 12.37
CA SER A 121 13.48 13.51 12.66
C SER A 121 14.58 13.78 11.62
N SER A 122 14.97 12.79 10.81
CA SER A 122 15.93 12.99 9.71
C SER A 122 15.38 13.83 8.55
N ALA A 123 14.06 14.06 8.52
CA ALA A 123 13.44 14.80 7.43
C ALA A 123 13.67 16.31 7.54
N SER A 124 14.32 16.87 6.54
CA SER A 124 14.32 18.30 6.27
C SER A 124 13.18 18.66 5.31
N PRO A 125 12.57 19.85 5.45
CA PRO A 125 11.53 20.27 4.53
C PRO A 125 12.13 20.53 3.14
N LEU A 126 11.52 19.92 2.12
CA LEU A 126 11.92 20.09 0.71
C LEU A 126 11.61 21.52 0.24
N SER A 127 10.46 22.05 0.65
CA SER A 127 10.09 23.43 0.36
C SER A 127 9.21 24.00 1.46
N THR A 128 9.28 25.33 1.61
CA THR A 128 8.49 26.07 2.59
C THR A 128 7.95 27.38 2.00
N TYR A 129 6.68 27.66 2.20
CA TYR A 129 6.02 28.85 1.66
C TYR A 129 4.89 29.33 2.57
N ILE A 130 4.44 30.56 2.36
CA ILE A 130 3.30 31.13 3.07
C ILE A 130 2.10 31.09 2.13
N ASP A 131 1.01 30.46 2.57
CA ASP A 131 -0.29 30.47 1.91
C ASP A 131 -1.08 31.68 2.44
N PHE A 132 -0.93 32.84 1.81
CA PHE A 132 -1.56 34.09 2.25
C PHE A 132 -3.09 34.00 2.35
N PRO A 133 -3.82 33.40 1.37
CA PRO A 133 -5.27 33.23 1.49
C PRO A 133 -5.72 32.44 2.72
N LYS A 134 -4.92 31.46 3.18
CA LYS A 134 -5.23 30.64 4.35
C LYS A 134 -4.58 31.11 5.64
N ASP A 135 -3.68 32.10 5.55
CA ASP A 135 -2.87 32.59 6.66
C ASP A 135 -2.08 31.44 7.35
N GLU A 136 -1.41 30.62 6.54
CA GLU A 136 -0.66 29.44 7.00
C GLU A 136 0.79 29.45 6.49
N LEU A 137 1.73 29.03 7.34
CA LEU A 137 3.05 28.57 6.90
C LEU A 137 2.95 27.09 6.52
N VAL A 138 3.36 26.76 5.30
CA VAL A 138 3.33 25.39 4.77
C VAL A 138 4.74 24.87 4.58
N ALA A 139 4.98 23.64 5.03
CA ALA A 139 6.17 22.87 4.74
C ALA A 139 5.81 21.56 4.06
N THR A 140 6.64 21.15 3.12
CA THR A 140 6.51 19.86 2.43
C THR A 140 7.72 18.99 2.75
N TYR A 141 7.47 17.71 3.00
CA TYR A 141 8.49 16.71 3.29
C TYR A 141 8.30 15.51 2.37
N THR A 142 9.39 14.83 2.07
CA THR A 142 9.38 13.56 1.34
C THR A 142 10.17 12.54 2.14
N PHE A 143 9.57 11.40 2.43
CA PHE A 143 10.23 10.29 3.09
C PHE A 143 10.34 9.11 2.13
N PRO A 144 11.56 8.65 1.82
CA PRO A 144 11.75 7.42 1.08
C PRO A 144 11.35 6.22 1.95
N LEU A 145 10.39 5.41 1.50
CA LEU A 145 9.92 4.24 2.24
C LEU A 145 11.02 3.17 2.40
N HIS A 146 11.94 3.10 1.44
CA HIS A 146 13.03 2.12 1.44
C HIS A 146 13.96 2.24 2.65
N HIS A 147 14.18 3.45 3.18
CA HIS A 147 14.96 3.64 4.42
C HIS A 147 14.30 2.92 5.59
N LEU A 148 12.98 3.04 5.73
CA LEU A 148 12.21 2.36 6.76
C LEU A 148 12.23 0.84 6.54
N LEU A 149 11.97 0.39 5.30
CA LEU A 149 12.04 -1.04 4.92
C LEU A 149 13.38 -1.67 5.30
N ALA A 150 14.50 -0.99 5.01
CA ALA A 150 15.83 -1.51 5.26
C ALA A 150 16.08 -1.82 6.75
N THR A 151 15.53 -1.00 7.65
CA THR A 151 15.64 -1.22 9.12
C THR A 151 14.89 -2.46 9.59
N LEU A 152 13.85 -2.89 8.86
CA LEU A 152 13.02 -4.04 9.21
C LEU A 152 13.60 -5.37 8.69
N ILE A 153 14.64 -5.34 7.85
CA ILE A 153 15.30 -6.53 7.29
C ILE A 153 16.45 -6.97 8.21
N GLN A 154 16.13 -7.91 9.10
CA GLN A 154 17.04 -8.42 10.13
C GLN A 154 17.79 -9.71 9.73
N HIS A 155 17.32 -10.46 8.72
CA HIS A 155 18.00 -11.68 8.30
C HIS A 155 19.33 -11.36 7.60
N THR A 156 20.30 -12.26 7.77
CA THR A 156 21.65 -12.12 7.19
C THR A 156 21.87 -13.04 5.99
N ARG A 157 21.02 -14.05 5.79
CA ARG A 157 21.05 -14.98 4.66
C ARG A 157 19.62 -15.32 4.24
N PRO A 158 19.38 -15.52 2.93
CA PRO A 158 18.07 -15.96 2.46
C PRO A 158 17.76 -17.38 2.97
N ARG A 159 16.53 -17.57 3.44
CA ARG A 159 15.97 -18.87 3.80
C ARG A 159 15.82 -19.72 2.54
N SER A 160 16.07 -21.02 2.67
CA SER A 160 15.86 -21.96 1.57
C SER A 160 14.39 -21.99 1.14
N LEU A 161 14.17 -21.86 -0.17
CA LEU A 161 12.85 -21.95 -0.79
C LEU A 161 12.31 -23.39 -0.70
N PRO A 162 10.99 -23.56 -0.50
CA PRO A 162 10.37 -24.88 -0.50
C PRO A 162 10.64 -25.60 -1.82
N ARG A 163 10.93 -26.90 -1.74
CA ARG A 163 11.02 -27.78 -2.91
C ARG A 163 9.75 -28.64 -2.94
N PRO A 164 8.88 -28.47 -3.94
CA PRO A 164 7.66 -29.25 -4.00
C PRO A 164 7.99 -30.71 -4.34
N LEU A 165 7.21 -31.63 -3.79
CA LEU A 165 7.36 -33.07 -4.08
C LEU A 165 6.92 -33.41 -5.51
N THR A 166 5.95 -32.65 -6.01
CA THR A 166 5.46 -32.73 -7.39
C THR A 166 6.09 -31.60 -8.18
N THR A 167 6.61 -31.91 -9.37
CA THR A 167 7.14 -30.90 -10.29
C THR A 167 6.23 -30.77 -11.50
N VAL A 168 6.19 -29.57 -12.06
CA VAL A 168 5.55 -29.30 -13.35
C VAL A 168 6.59 -28.79 -14.34
N ALA A 169 6.43 -29.13 -15.61
CA ALA A 169 7.28 -28.58 -16.65
C ALA A 169 7.06 -27.05 -16.71
N SER A 170 8.14 -26.30 -16.55
CA SER A 170 8.11 -24.84 -16.58
C SER A 170 9.32 -24.29 -17.32
N ARG A 171 9.08 -23.30 -18.17
CA ARG A 171 10.16 -22.52 -18.79
C ARG A 171 10.79 -21.56 -17.77
N PRO A 172 12.01 -21.06 -18.04
CA PRO A 172 12.53 -19.87 -17.37
C PRO A 172 11.66 -18.65 -17.64
N TYR A 173 11.44 -17.86 -16.61
CA TYR A 173 10.88 -16.51 -16.71
C TYR A 173 11.90 -15.49 -16.20
N THR A 174 11.68 -14.22 -16.53
CA THR A 174 12.58 -13.13 -16.10
C THR A 174 12.15 -12.44 -14.80
N GLY A 175 10.95 -12.76 -14.32
CA GLY A 175 10.31 -12.16 -13.13
C GLY A 175 8.90 -12.69 -12.94
N ILE A 176 8.24 -12.26 -11.87
CA ILE A 176 6.89 -12.71 -11.50
C ILE A 176 5.98 -11.49 -11.32
N ILE A 177 4.79 -11.55 -11.91
CA ILE A 177 3.73 -10.55 -11.77
C ILE A 177 2.49 -11.25 -11.21
N ILE A 178 2.07 -10.82 -10.02
CA ILE A 178 0.80 -11.24 -9.43
C ILE A 178 -0.25 -10.17 -9.70
N ILE A 179 -1.37 -10.55 -10.29
CA ILE A 179 -2.46 -9.65 -10.64
C ILE A 179 -3.59 -9.82 -9.63
N ALA A 180 -3.78 -8.80 -8.79
CA ALA A 180 -4.73 -8.73 -7.68
C ALA A 180 -5.49 -7.38 -7.68
N LYS A 181 -5.91 -6.94 -8.87
CA LYS A 181 -6.55 -5.63 -9.09
C LYS A 181 -8.04 -5.60 -8.70
N ASP A 182 -8.71 -6.75 -8.74
CA ASP A 182 -10.14 -6.88 -8.48
C ASP A 182 -10.40 -7.27 -7.01
N PRO A 183 -11.63 -7.12 -6.49
CA PRO A 183 -11.98 -7.66 -5.18
C PRO A 183 -11.82 -9.19 -5.18
N LEU A 184 -11.05 -9.68 -4.21
CA LEU A 184 -10.73 -11.10 -4.06
C LEU A 184 -11.43 -11.67 -2.82
N PRO A 185 -11.85 -12.94 -2.84
CA PRO A 185 -12.39 -13.60 -1.65
C PRO A 185 -11.32 -13.65 -0.55
N ILE A 186 -11.70 -13.26 0.67
CA ILE A 186 -10.82 -13.37 1.82
C ILE A 186 -10.88 -14.82 2.34
N HIS A 187 -9.76 -15.51 2.31
CA HIS A 187 -9.69 -16.89 2.75
C HIS A 187 -10.12 -17.04 4.22
N GLY A 188 -11.05 -17.97 4.47
CA GLY A 188 -11.64 -18.21 5.79
C GLY A 188 -12.77 -17.23 6.18
N LYS A 189 -13.14 -16.28 5.31
CA LYS A 189 -14.27 -15.35 5.52
C LYS A 189 -15.26 -15.45 4.36
N LYS A 190 -16.47 -14.90 4.55
CA LYS A 190 -17.53 -14.84 3.51
C LYS A 190 -17.56 -13.49 2.76
N GLU A 191 -16.49 -12.73 2.87
CA GLU A 191 -16.36 -11.37 2.36
C GLU A 191 -15.29 -11.33 1.26
N THR A 192 -15.37 -10.30 0.42
CA THR A 192 -14.33 -9.97 -0.55
C THR A 192 -13.65 -8.66 -0.14
N SER A 193 -12.39 -8.51 -0.52
CA SER A 193 -11.64 -7.27 -0.34
C SER A 193 -10.65 -7.10 -1.47
N TYR A 194 -10.30 -5.86 -1.77
CA TYR A 194 -9.09 -5.58 -2.52
C TYR A 194 -7.86 -5.99 -1.70
N LEU A 195 -6.78 -6.35 -2.38
CA LEU A 195 -5.49 -6.52 -1.74
C LEU A 195 -5.05 -5.18 -1.15
N ILE A 196 -4.75 -5.18 0.15
CA ILE A 196 -4.20 -4.03 0.86
C ILE A 196 -2.67 -4.12 0.79
N PRO A 197 -1.97 -3.14 0.19
CA PRO A 197 -0.53 -3.18 0.12
C PRO A 197 0.08 -3.08 1.52
N CYS A 198 1.21 -3.77 1.70
CA CYS A 198 2.00 -3.74 2.92
C CYS A 198 3.50 -3.85 2.58
N LEU A 199 4.35 -3.61 3.58
CA LEU A 199 5.81 -3.63 3.41
C LEU A 199 6.35 -5.00 3.00
N PHE A 200 5.82 -6.08 3.61
CA PHE A 200 6.30 -7.44 3.41
C PHE A 200 5.14 -8.43 3.24
N PRO A 201 4.46 -8.43 2.08
CA PRO A 201 3.42 -9.40 1.82
C PRO A 201 3.99 -10.81 1.70
N ARG A 202 3.14 -11.80 1.95
CA ARG A 202 3.42 -13.21 1.66
C ARG A 202 2.59 -13.68 0.48
N ILE A 203 3.06 -14.68 -0.24
CA ILE A 203 2.26 -15.35 -1.28
C ILE A 203 1.99 -16.78 -0.82
N TRP A 204 0.73 -17.18 -0.94
CA TRP A 204 0.26 -18.52 -0.62
C TRP A 204 -0.26 -19.22 -1.87
N ASP A 205 -0.20 -20.55 -1.91
CA ASP A 205 -0.95 -21.32 -2.89
C ASP A 205 -2.37 -21.63 -2.40
N SER A 206 -3.24 -22.10 -3.29
CA SER A 206 -4.61 -22.55 -2.99
C SER A 206 -4.71 -23.65 -1.90
N ALA A 207 -3.62 -24.34 -1.59
CA ALA A 207 -3.54 -25.33 -0.51
C ALA A 207 -2.90 -24.74 0.77
N MET A 208 -2.78 -23.41 0.83
CA MET A 208 -2.18 -22.63 1.92
C MET A 208 -0.71 -23.00 2.22
N ASN A 209 0.03 -23.45 1.20
CA ASN A 209 1.49 -23.55 1.29
C ASN A 209 2.11 -22.19 1.02
N LEU A 210 3.12 -21.84 1.82
CA LEU A 210 3.87 -20.60 1.63
C LEU A 210 4.74 -20.70 0.37
N VAL A 211 4.52 -19.78 -0.57
CA VAL A 211 5.28 -19.68 -1.83
C VAL A 211 6.39 -18.64 -1.71
N TYR A 212 6.10 -17.50 -1.06
CA TYR A 212 7.02 -16.38 -0.96
C TYR A 212 6.87 -15.61 0.35
N GLU A 213 7.99 -15.24 0.97
CA GLU A 213 8.04 -14.35 2.14
C GLU A 213 9.37 -13.59 2.20
N ARG A 214 9.41 -12.53 3.01
CA ARG A 214 10.57 -11.62 3.15
C ARG A 214 11.92 -12.31 3.39
N THR A 215 11.96 -13.38 4.18
CA THR A 215 13.23 -14.04 4.55
C THR A 215 13.79 -14.88 3.41
N MET A 216 13.04 -15.12 2.34
CA MET A 216 13.50 -15.86 1.16
C MET A 216 14.32 -14.97 0.21
N VAL A 217 14.15 -13.65 0.30
CA VAL A 217 14.86 -12.66 -0.52
C VAL A 217 16.26 -12.43 0.03
N ASP A 218 17.22 -12.21 -0.86
CA ASP A 218 18.55 -11.76 -0.46
C ASP A 218 18.45 -10.46 0.37
N PRO A 219 19.05 -10.39 1.56
CA PRO A 219 18.87 -9.24 2.44
C PRO A 219 19.46 -7.95 1.87
N THR A 220 20.47 -8.01 0.99
CA THR A 220 21.01 -6.81 0.35
C THR A 220 20.01 -6.23 -0.63
N ILE A 221 19.37 -7.09 -1.42
CA ILE A 221 18.31 -6.71 -2.36
C ILE A 221 17.08 -6.22 -1.61
N ALA A 222 16.64 -6.95 -0.58
CA ALA A 222 15.46 -6.60 0.20
C ALA A 222 15.58 -5.23 0.89
N ARG A 223 16.78 -4.86 1.34
CA ARG A 223 17.04 -3.52 1.93
C ARG A 223 17.04 -2.40 0.90
N GLN A 224 17.51 -2.67 -0.32
CA GLN A 224 17.60 -1.66 -1.37
C GLN A 224 16.26 -1.42 -2.07
N ASN A 225 15.56 -2.51 -2.41
CA ASN A 225 14.43 -2.47 -3.34
C ASN A 225 13.11 -2.92 -2.71
N GLY A 226 13.14 -3.45 -1.47
CA GLY A 226 12.01 -4.18 -0.91
C GLY A 226 11.93 -5.61 -1.47
N ILE A 227 10.81 -6.29 -1.19
CA ILE A 227 10.57 -7.67 -1.66
C ILE A 227 9.53 -7.76 -2.77
N VAL A 228 8.85 -6.64 -3.03
CA VAL A 228 7.78 -6.51 -4.02
C VAL A 228 7.73 -5.05 -4.47
N HIS A 229 7.34 -4.85 -5.71
CA HIS A 229 6.97 -3.53 -6.22
C HIS A 229 5.47 -3.51 -6.57
N TYR A 230 4.74 -2.51 -6.07
CA TYR A 230 3.33 -2.36 -6.38
C TYR A 230 3.14 -1.49 -7.61
N THR A 231 2.18 -1.84 -8.46
CA THR A 231 1.77 -1.01 -9.60
C THR A 231 0.31 -1.30 -9.94
N ASN A 232 -0.21 -0.63 -10.96
CA ASN A 232 -1.56 -0.83 -11.48
C ASN A 232 -1.55 -1.54 -12.83
N GLU A 233 -2.75 -1.93 -13.29
CA GLU A 233 -2.93 -2.67 -14.55
C GLU A 233 -2.41 -1.89 -15.77
N ARG A 234 -2.51 -0.56 -15.74
CA ARG A 234 -2.10 0.31 -16.87
C ARG A 234 -0.60 0.21 -17.15
N ALA A 235 0.21 -0.15 -16.16
CA ALA A 235 1.65 -0.31 -16.32
C ALA A 235 2.07 -1.69 -16.89
N ILE A 236 1.16 -2.67 -16.95
CA ILE A 236 1.47 -4.06 -17.35
C ILE A 236 0.70 -4.58 -18.57
N LEU A 237 -0.12 -3.74 -19.20
CA LEU A 237 -0.90 -4.03 -20.42
C LEU A 237 -0.60 -3.04 -21.55
N LEU A 238 0.64 -2.59 -21.68
CA LEU A 238 1.05 -1.67 -22.74
C LEU A 238 1.24 -2.39 -24.09
N PRO A 239 1.08 -1.70 -25.23
CA PRO A 239 1.36 -2.26 -26.55
C PRO A 239 2.87 -2.29 -26.84
N THR A 240 3.66 -2.92 -25.97
CA THR A 240 5.11 -3.16 -26.09
C THR A 240 5.39 -4.67 -26.19
N PRO A 241 6.55 -5.12 -26.70
CA PRO A 241 6.86 -6.55 -26.78
C PRO A 241 6.76 -7.30 -25.45
N SER A 242 7.13 -6.64 -24.35
CA SER A 242 7.01 -7.17 -22.99
C SER A 242 5.62 -6.97 -22.38
N GLY A 243 4.81 -6.06 -22.91
CA GLY A 243 3.56 -5.58 -22.32
C GLY A 243 3.75 -4.62 -21.14
N LEU A 244 4.99 -4.26 -20.79
CA LEU A 244 5.32 -3.51 -19.57
C LEU A 244 5.71 -2.07 -19.87
N GLN A 245 5.49 -1.20 -18.88
CA GLN A 245 6.14 0.10 -18.79
C GLN A 245 7.66 -0.07 -18.64
N ASN A 246 8.43 0.79 -19.30
CA ASN A 246 9.89 0.68 -19.32
C ASN A 246 10.54 0.73 -17.93
N SER A 247 9.92 1.40 -16.96
CA SER A 247 10.38 1.45 -15.57
C SER A 247 10.28 0.09 -14.85
N LEU A 248 9.41 -0.82 -15.30
CA LEU A 248 9.21 -2.13 -14.69
C LEU A 248 10.13 -3.21 -15.26
N ILE A 249 10.67 -3.01 -16.47
CA ILE A 249 11.54 -3.99 -17.13
C ILE A 249 12.80 -4.29 -16.30
N PRO A 250 13.49 -3.32 -15.67
CA PRO A 250 14.60 -3.63 -14.78
C PRO A 250 14.23 -4.54 -13.60
N LEU A 251 12.97 -4.49 -13.13
CA LEU A 251 12.50 -5.24 -11.96
C LEU A 251 12.14 -6.69 -12.28
N VAL A 252 11.50 -6.96 -13.42
CA VAL A 252 10.97 -8.28 -13.77
C VAL A 252 11.39 -8.81 -15.15
N GLY A 253 12.23 -8.07 -15.86
CA GLY A 253 12.64 -8.36 -17.23
C GLY A 253 11.50 -8.33 -18.26
N GLU A 254 11.78 -8.82 -19.46
CA GLU A 254 10.84 -8.71 -20.60
C GLU A 254 9.79 -9.81 -20.67
N TYR A 255 10.05 -10.98 -20.07
CA TYR A 255 9.21 -12.18 -20.17
C TYR A 255 8.82 -12.71 -18.78
N PRO A 256 8.08 -11.92 -17.96
CA PRO A 256 7.67 -12.38 -16.65
C PRO A 256 6.55 -13.42 -16.72
N LEU A 257 6.48 -14.27 -15.69
CA LEU A 257 5.32 -15.11 -15.41
C LEU A 257 4.20 -14.23 -14.86
N ARG A 258 3.01 -14.28 -15.46
CA ARG A 258 1.83 -13.53 -15.02
C ARG A 258 0.83 -14.49 -14.39
N ILE A 259 0.42 -14.18 -13.17
CA ILE A 259 -0.42 -15.05 -12.35
C ILE A 259 -1.60 -14.23 -11.85
N LEU A 260 -2.82 -14.74 -12.00
CA LEU A 260 -4.00 -14.16 -11.38
C LEU A 260 -4.07 -14.62 -9.92
N ALA A 261 -4.29 -13.68 -9.00
CA ALA A 261 -4.64 -14.04 -7.63
C ALA A 261 -6.09 -14.57 -7.60
N GLU A 262 -6.32 -15.65 -6.86
CA GLU A 262 -7.63 -16.27 -6.66
C GLU A 262 -8.29 -15.84 -5.35
N GLY A 263 -7.50 -15.30 -4.43
CA GLY A 263 -7.94 -14.89 -3.10
C GLY A 263 -6.91 -14.03 -2.39
N VAL A 264 -7.28 -13.56 -1.20
CA VAL A 264 -6.37 -12.86 -0.28
C VAL A 264 -6.44 -13.50 1.10
N PHE A 265 -5.32 -13.48 1.81
CA PHE A 265 -5.17 -14.02 3.15
C PHE A 265 -4.70 -12.94 4.12
N GLY A 266 -5.06 -13.11 5.39
CA GLY A 266 -4.60 -12.25 6.47
C GLY A 266 -5.71 -11.70 7.37
N VAL A 267 -5.31 -11.20 8.54
CA VAL A 267 -6.20 -10.37 9.36
C VAL A 267 -6.52 -9.10 8.59
N THR A 268 -5.46 -8.44 8.11
CA THR A 268 -5.50 -7.47 7.02
C THR A 268 -5.27 -8.21 5.69
N PRO A 269 -6.13 -8.06 4.66
CA PRO A 269 -6.03 -8.79 3.39
C PRO A 269 -4.84 -8.36 2.50
N THR A 270 -3.61 -8.68 2.92
CA THR A 270 -2.37 -8.24 2.24
C THR A 270 -1.72 -9.32 1.38
N ASP A 271 -2.00 -10.59 1.68
CA ASP A 271 -1.25 -11.73 1.14
C ASP A 271 -2.04 -12.39 0.01
N PRO A 272 -1.63 -12.31 -1.27
CA PRO A 272 -2.37 -12.96 -2.34
C PRO A 272 -2.24 -14.48 -2.28
N ILE A 273 -3.33 -15.15 -2.66
CA ILE A 273 -3.41 -16.59 -2.88
C ILE A 273 -3.40 -16.83 -4.39
N ILE A 274 -2.50 -17.67 -4.86
CA ILE A 274 -2.41 -18.09 -6.26
C ILE A 274 -2.82 -19.55 -6.39
N ASN A 275 -3.20 -19.97 -7.60
CA ASN A 275 -3.51 -21.37 -7.83
C ASN A 275 -2.25 -22.25 -7.60
N ARG A 276 -2.48 -23.54 -7.34
CA ARG A 276 -1.38 -24.48 -7.08
C ARG A 276 -0.47 -24.69 -8.29
N GLU A 277 -1.01 -24.67 -9.50
CA GLU A 277 -0.22 -24.91 -10.72
C GLU A 277 0.81 -23.82 -10.97
N ASP A 278 0.43 -22.56 -10.80
CA ASP A 278 1.30 -21.38 -10.91
C ASP A 278 2.34 -21.35 -9.80
N ALA A 279 1.97 -21.72 -8.57
CA ALA A 279 2.94 -21.93 -7.49
C ALA A 279 3.98 -23.00 -7.88
N LEU A 280 3.55 -24.11 -8.49
CA LEU A 280 4.47 -25.14 -8.97
C LEU A 280 5.33 -24.66 -10.15
N ARG A 281 4.82 -23.83 -11.07
CA ARG A 281 5.62 -23.22 -12.16
C ARG A 281 6.77 -22.35 -11.61
N ILE A 282 6.53 -21.64 -10.52
CA ILE A 282 7.56 -20.88 -9.80
C ILE A 282 8.57 -21.83 -9.15
N LEU A 283 8.08 -22.82 -8.39
CA LEU A 283 8.92 -23.62 -7.48
C LEU A 283 9.59 -24.85 -8.13
N SER A 284 9.19 -25.25 -9.33
CA SER A 284 9.73 -26.46 -9.99
C SER A 284 11.02 -26.20 -10.78
N ASN A 285 11.29 -24.95 -11.18
CA ASN A 285 12.47 -24.56 -11.95
C ASN A 285 13.42 -23.71 -11.07
N GLU A 286 14.71 -24.05 -11.04
CA GLU A 286 15.70 -23.33 -10.20
C GLU A 286 15.90 -21.88 -10.63
N GLU A 287 15.82 -21.57 -11.93
CA GLU A 287 15.88 -20.21 -12.48
C GLU A 287 14.68 -19.37 -11.99
N ASN A 288 13.48 -19.97 -11.92
CA ASN A 288 12.30 -19.29 -11.40
C ASN A 288 12.34 -19.10 -9.88
N ARG A 289 12.93 -20.05 -9.15
CA ARG A 289 13.17 -19.92 -7.71
C ARG A 289 14.16 -18.80 -7.42
N GLU A 290 15.18 -18.65 -8.26
CA GLU A 290 16.14 -17.56 -8.15
C GLU A 290 15.47 -16.18 -8.29
N LEU A 291 14.38 -16.05 -9.05
CA LEU A 291 13.59 -14.81 -9.11
C LEU A 291 13.04 -14.40 -7.74
N LEU A 292 12.61 -15.36 -6.91
CA LEU A 292 12.17 -15.11 -5.55
C LEU A 292 13.32 -14.62 -4.67
N ARG A 293 14.50 -15.25 -4.78
CA ARG A 293 15.69 -14.82 -4.04
C ARG A 293 16.12 -13.41 -4.44
N GLN A 294 15.95 -13.04 -5.71
CA GLN A 294 16.26 -11.72 -6.25
C GLN A 294 15.14 -10.68 -6.08
N GLY A 295 14.02 -11.03 -5.46
CA GLY A 295 12.90 -10.11 -5.28
C GLY A 295 12.31 -9.57 -6.59
N ARG A 296 12.41 -10.32 -7.69
CA ARG A 296 11.91 -9.93 -9.02
C ARG A 296 10.40 -10.13 -9.10
N MET A 297 9.68 -9.33 -8.32
CA MET A 297 8.25 -9.49 -8.06
C MET A 297 7.50 -8.17 -8.14
N ILE A 298 6.45 -8.18 -8.94
CA ILE A 298 5.47 -7.08 -9.03
C ILE A 298 4.11 -7.58 -8.57
N MET A 299 3.43 -6.77 -7.76
CA MET A 299 2.02 -6.95 -7.43
C MET A 299 1.19 -5.84 -8.09
N VAL A 300 0.26 -6.25 -8.94
CA VAL A 300 -0.71 -5.36 -9.56
C VAL A 300 -1.92 -5.28 -8.66
N ILE A 301 -2.21 -4.09 -8.14
CA ILE A 301 -3.32 -3.84 -7.22
C ILE A 301 -4.32 -2.85 -7.83
N ALA A 302 -5.46 -2.66 -7.17
CA ALA A 302 -6.45 -1.68 -7.58
C ALA A 302 -5.88 -0.25 -7.53
N ASP A 303 -6.26 0.59 -8.49
CA ASP A 303 -5.80 1.99 -8.58
C ASP A 303 -5.98 2.77 -7.27
N GLN A 304 -7.12 2.55 -6.59
CA GLN A 304 -7.43 3.20 -5.31
C GLN A 304 -6.55 2.74 -4.13
N GLN A 305 -5.77 1.68 -4.28
CA GLN A 305 -4.85 1.17 -3.26
C GLN A 305 -3.40 1.62 -3.51
N ILE A 306 -3.09 2.17 -4.69
CA ILE A 306 -1.73 2.62 -5.04
C ILE A 306 -1.28 3.78 -4.15
N GLU A 307 -2.23 4.65 -3.77
CA GLU A 307 -1.99 5.77 -2.88
C GLU A 307 -2.85 5.66 -1.63
N GLN A 308 -2.25 5.91 -0.47
CA GLN A 308 -2.94 5.96 0.81
C GLN A 308 -2.72 7.32 1.45
N THR A 309 -3.81 8.03 1.71
CA THR A 309 -3.78 9.37 2.28
C THR A 309 -4.28 9.38 3.72
N PHE A 310 -3.56 10.09 4.58
CA PHE A 310 -3.87 10.31 5.98
C PHE A 310 -3.85 11.81 6.27
N SER A 311 -4.83 12.30 7.03
CA SER A 311 -4.94 13.71 7.40
C SER A 311 -5.07 13.86 8.92
N TRP A 312 -4.49 14.93 9.45
CA TRP A 312 -4.57 15.32 10.86
C TRP A 312 -4.71 16.83 11.02
#